data_AF-A0A4Q1AMN0-F1
#
_entry.id   AF-A0A4Q1AMN0-F1
#
_cell.length_a   1.000
_cell.length_b   1.000
_cell.length_c   1.000
_cell.angle_alpha   90.00
_cell.angle_beta   90.00
_cell.angle_gamma   90.00
#
_symmetry.space_group_name_H-M   'P 1'
#
loop_
_entity.id
_entity.type
_entity.pdbx_description
1 polymer ?
#
loop_
_entity_poly.entity_id
_entity_poly.type
_entity_poly.pdbx_seq_one_letter_code
_entity_poly.pdbx_strand_id
1 'polypeptide(L)'
;MKNIFRLFYLIVLLTFLSGCDNQTSTDPKEIHWDRDMCERCKMVISDRNFAVEVINPTNSRVYKFDDIGCVPLWFQEENITWEESAIIWVKDRDTSKWIDAKKAFYDTISISPMAYGFGAHETKESLEQGHEIIDYQELKKRAIKIGR
;
A
#
# COMPACT_ATOMS: atom_id res chain seq x y z
N MET A 1 -5.76 -46.53 -38.12
CA MET A 1 -5.81 -45.05 -38.33
C MET A 1 -6.79 -44.33 -37.39
N LYS A 2 -8.01 -44.81 -37.14
CA LYS A 2 -8.97 -44.17 -36.19
C LYS A 2 -8.45 -44.02 -34.75
N ASN A 3 -7.60 -44.94 -34.28
CA ASN A 3 -7.04 -44.90 -32.93
C ASN A 3 -5.91 -43.85 -32.76
N ILE A 4 -5.20 -43.52 -33.84
CA ILE A 4 -4.17 -42.47 -33.84
C ILE A 4 -4.83 -41.09 -33.79
N PHE A 5 -5.94 -40.91 -34.50
CA PHE A 5 -6.76 -39.70 -34.45
C PHE A 5 -7.40 -39.47 -33.08
N ARG A 6 -7.85 -40.54 -32.40
CA ARG A 6 -8.34 -40.49 -31.02
C ARG A 6 -7.25 -40.13 -30.01
N LEU A 7 -6.03 -40.62 -30.20
CA LEU A 7 -4.88 -40.31 -29.33
C LEU A 7 -4.45 -38.85 -29.47
N PHE A 8 -4.50 -38.31 -30.70
CA PHE A 8 -4.20 -36.90 -30.97
C PHE A 8 -5.23 -35.96 -30.33
N TYR A 9 -6.51 -36.36 -30.30
CA TYR A 9 -7.58 -35.59 -29.66
C TYR A 9 -7.44 -35.52 -28.12
N LEU A 10 -6.87 -36.56 -27.49
CA LEU A 10 -6.61 -36.57 -26.05
C LEU A 10 -5.44 -35.66 -25.66
N ILE A 11 -4.41 -35.55 -26.51
CA ILE A 11 -3.21 -34.73 -26.26
C ILE A 11 -3.52 -33.23 -26.38
N VAL A 12 -4.40 -32.85 -27.32
CA VAL A 12 -4.83 -31.44 -27.51
C VAL A 12 -5.72 -30.94 -26.36
N LEU A 13 -6.41 -31.84 -25.64
CA LEU A 13 -7.24 -31.47 -24.49
C LEU A 13 -6.40 -31.20 -23.22
N LEU A 14 -5.17 -31.72 -23.15
CA LEU A 14 -4.26 -31.57 -22.00
C LEU A 14 -3.45 -30.27 -22.02
N THR A 15 -3.41 -29.53 -23.14
CA THR A 15 -2.61 -28.30 -23.27
C THR A 15 -3.32 -27.02 -22.81
N PHE A 16 -4.55 -27.11 -22.29
CA PHE A 16 -5.31 -25.96 -21.78
C PHE A 16 -5.19 -25.73 -20.25
N LEU A 17 -4.31 -26.47 -19.57
CA LEU A 17 -3.97 -26.22 -18.16
C LEU A 17 -2.74 -25.31 -18.03
N SER A 18 -2.69 -24.22 -18.80
CA SER A 18 -1.81 -23.10 -18.49
C SER A 18 -2.36 -22.43 -17.24
N GLY A 19 -1.92 -22.91 -16.07
CA GLY A 19 -2.23 -22.31 -14.78
C GLY A 19 -1.88 -20.83 -14.79
N CYS A 20 -2.74 -20.04 -14.17
CA CYS A 20 -2.51 -18.63 -13.93
C CYS A 20 -1.15 -18.49 -13.22
N ASP A 21 -0.25 -17.70 -13.80
CA ASP A 21 1.04 -17.39 -13.21
C ASP A 21 0.76 -16.74 -11.85
N ASN A 22 1.10 -17.41 -10.75
CA ASN A 22 0.92 -16.91 -9.39
C ASN A 22 1.97 -15.82 -9.12
N GLN A 23 2.00 -14.78 -9.97
CA GLN A 23 2.84 -13.63 -9.73
C GLN A 23 2.32 -12.93 -8.49
N THR A 24 3.16 -12.93 -7.46
CA THR A 24 3.04 -12.11 -6.27
C THR A 24 3.07 -10.65 -6.71
N SER A 25 1.91 -10.08 -7.03
CA SER A 25 1.80 -8.68 -7.45
C SER A 25 2.15 -7.76 -6.29
N THR A 26 2.99 -6.78 -6.60
CA THR A 26 3.44 -5.73 -5.69
C THR A 26 2.71 -4.41 -5.92
N ASP A 27 1.72 -4.41 -6.80
CA ASP A 27 0.95 -3.22 -7.15
C ASP A 27 -0.17 -2.98 -6.13
N PRO A 28 -0.51 -1.71 -5.88
CA PRO A 28 -1.64 -1.39 -5.02
C PRO A 28 -2.93 -1.98 -5.60
N LYS A 29 -3.82 -2.39 -4.71
CA LYS A 29 -5.11 -2.99 -5.03
C LYS A 29 -6.21 -1.95 -4.97
N GLU A 30 -7.37 -2.34 -5.49
CA GLU A 30 -8.55 -1.50 -5.42
C GLU A 30 -8.98 -1.35 -3.95
N ILE A 31 -9.18 -0.10 -3.53
CA ILE A 31 -9.82 0.24 -2.27
C ILE A 31 -11.32 0.43 -2.54
N HIS A 32 -12.15 -0.30 -1.81
CA HIS A 32 -13.58 -0.05 -1.75
C HIS A 32 -13.82 1.11 -0.80
N TRP A 33 -13.80 2.32 -1.34
CA TRP A 33 -14.05 3.56 -0.60
C TRP A 33 -15.33 3.48 0.21
N ASP A 34 -15.29 4.08 1.40
CA ASP A 34 -16.41 4.14 2.34
C ASP A 34 -16.87 2.75 2.85
N ARG A 35 -16.04 1.71 2.67
CA ARG A 35 -16.31 0.33 3.10
C ARG A 35 -15.09 -0.38 3.68
N ASP A 36 -13.96 -0.28 3.00
CA ASP A 36 -12.70 -0.85 3.50
C ASP A 36 -12.27 -0.08 4.77
N MET A 37 -11.77 -0.82 5.75
CA MET A 37 -11.37 -0.27 7.04
C MET A 37 -9.84 -0.25 7.17
N CYS A 38 -9.33 0.77 7.84
CA CYS A 38 -7.93 0.84 8.23
C CYS A 38 -7.57 -0.33 9.15
N GLU A 39 -6.46 -1.00 8.86
CA GLU A 39 -6.02 -2.17 9.61
C GLU A 39 -5.68 -1.84 11.07
N ARG A 40 -5.23 -0.62 11.37
CA ARG A 40 -4.92 -0.23 12.75
C ARG A 40 -6.11 0.37 13.50
N CYS A 41 -6.55 1.56 13.10
CA CYS A 41 -7.53 2.35 13.86
C CYS A 41 -8.99 1.90 13.63
N LYS A 42 -9.22 0.99 12.67
CA LYS A 42 -10.55 0.50 12.28
C LYS A 42 -11.52 1.60 11.81
N MET A 43 -11.00 2.77 11.43
CA MET A 43 -11.77 3.79 10.73
C MET A 43 -12.01 3.39 9.27
N VAL A 44 -13.11 3.86 8.69
CA VAL A 44 -13.44 3.64 7.28
C VAL A 44 -12.58 4.52 6.38
N ILE A 45 -11.97 3.93 5.35
CA ILE A 45 -11.12 4.65 4.40
C ILE A 45 -12.01 5.47 3.45
N SER A 46 -12.08 6.77 3.73
CA SER A 46 -12.96 7.70 3.02
C SER A 46 -12.16 8.78 2.27
N ASP A 47 -11.06 9.26 2.86
CA ASP A 47 -10.18 10.22 2.20
C ASP A 47 -9.17 9.51 1.28
N ARG A 48 -9.29 9.77 -0.01
CA ARG A 48 -8.51 9.13 -1.08
C ARG A 48 -7.07 9.63 -1.12
N ASN A 49 -6.79 10.80 -0.58
CA ASN A 49 -5.49 11.47 -0.69
C ASN A 49 -4.52 11.06 0.43
N PHE A 50 -5.02 10.35 1.44
CA PHE A 50 -4.22 9.84 2.56
C PHE A 50 -4.17 8.31 2.64
N ALA A 51 -4.90 7.63 1.75
CA ALA A 51 -4.97 6.18 1.77
C ALA A 51 -3.58 5.54 1.56
N VAL A 52 -3.34 4.45 2.28
CA VAL A 52 -2.07 3.72 2.25
C VAL A 52 -2.37 2.24 2.10
N GLU A 53 -1.51 1.56 1.35
CA GLU A 53 -1.45 0.11 1.31
C GLU A 53 -0.07 -0.39 1.70
N VAL A 54 -0.04 -1.38 2.59
CA VAL A 54 1.17 -2.14 2.93
C VAL A 54 1.02 -3.54 2.38
N ILE A 55 1.99 -3.99 1.59
CA ILE A 55 1.99 -5.32 0.99
C ILE A 55 3.08 -6.15 1.66
N ASN A 56 2.68 -7.32 2.16
CA ASN A 56 3.62 -8.30 2.69
C ASN A 56 4.47 -8.88 1.55
N PRO A 57 5.81 -8.81 1.63
CA PRO A 57 6.70 -9.18 0.53
C PRO A 57 6.77 -10.69 0.28
N THR A 58 6.34 -11.51 1.22
CA THR A 58 6.42 -12.98 1.15
C THR A 58 5.16 -13.61 0.58
N ASN A 59 3.98 -13.06 0.91
CA ASN A 59 2.70 -13.66 0.53
C ASN A 59 1.76 -12.72 -0.24
N SER A 60 2.20 -11.49 -0.57
CA SER A 60 1.42 -10.47 -1.27
C SER A 60 0.09 -10.08 -0.60
N ARG A 61 -0.09 -10.39 0.69
CA ARG A 61 -1.25 -9.90 1.44
C ARG A 61 -1.18 -8.38 1.54
N VAL A 62 -2.28 -7.72 1.21
CA VAL A 62 -2.43 -6.27 1.26
C VAL A 62 -3.17 -5.87 2.53
N TYR A 63 -2.63 -4.89 3.23
CA TYR A 63 -3.20 -4.24 4.40
C TYR A 63 -3.47 -2.78 4.03
N LYS A 64 -4.64 -2.26 4.40
CA LYS A 64 -5.10 -0.93 3.98
C LYS A 64 -5.18 0.00 5.18
N PHE A 65 -4.87 1.28 4.99
CA PHE A 65 -4.90 2.29 6.04
C PHE A 65 -5.49 3.59 5.51
N ASP A 66 -6.13 4.34 6.41
CA ASP A 66 -6.72 5.64 6.15
C ASP A 66 -5.72 6.79 6.30
N ASP A 67 -4.62 6.57 7.03
CA ASP A 67 -3.60 7.58 7.32
C ASP A 67 -2.22 6.92 7.44
N ILE A 68 -1.19 7.53 6.85
CA ILE A 68 0.20 7.04 6.88
C ILE A 68 0.77 6.96 8.30
N GLY A 69 0.32 7.82 9.22
CA GLY A 69 0.72 7.76 10.62
C GLY A 69 0.32 6.47 11.32
N CYS A 70 -0.70 5.76 10.83
CA CYS A 70 -1.10 4.47 11.38
C CYS A 70 -0.13 3.34 11.04
N VAL A 71 0.63 3.42 9.94
CA VAL A 71 1.47 2.30 9.47
C VAL A 71 2.61 1.96 10.45
N PRO A 72 3.44 2.93 10.92
CA PRO A 72 4.48 2.67 11.92
C PRO A 72 3.96 2.05 13.22
N LEU A 73 2.83 2.55 13.72
CA LEU A 73 2.22 2.07 14.95
C LEU A 73 1.70 0.64 14.79
N TRP A 74 1.08 0.33 13.65
CA TRP A 74 0.62 -1.02 13.34
C TRP A 74 1.77 -2.02 13.27
N PHE A 75 2.88 -1.65 12.62
CA PHE A 75 4.07 -2.50 12.59
C PHE A 75 4.58 -2.84 14.00
N GLN A 76 4.59 -1.85 14.91
CA GLN A 76 5.02 -2.03 16.30
C GLN A 76 4.02 -2.85 17.12
N GLU A 77 2.73 -2.53 17.04
CA GLU A 77 1.65 -3.16 17.82
C GLU A 77 1.48 -4.64 17.46
N GLU A 78 1.49 -4.96 16.17
CA GLU A 78 1.31 -6.32 15.65
C GLU A 78 2.63 -7.11 15.56
N ASN A 79 3.74 -6.54 16.04
CA ASN A 79 5.07 -7.15 16.02
C ASN A 79 5.47 -7.67 14.63
N ILE A 80 5.26 -6.86 13.60
CA ILE A 80 5.47 -7.25 12.21
C ILE A 80 6.97 -7.38 11.93
N THR A 81 7.43 -8.62 11.75
CA THR A 81 8.86 -8.94 11.56
C THR A 81 9.42 -8.61 10.18
N TRP A 82 8.54 -8.30 9.22
CA TRP A 82 8.90 -8.02 7.82
C TRP A 82 8.75 -6.54 7.44
N GLU A 83 8.63 -5.63 8.42
CA GLU A 83 8.47 -4.18 8.19
C GLU A 83 9.52 -3.61 7.21
N GLU A 84 10.79 -3.96 7.41
CA GLU A 84 11.89 -3.41 6.61
C GLU A 84 11.77 -3.76 5.12
N SER A 85 11.26 -4.94 4.79
CA SER A 85 11.03 -5.41 3.42
C SER A 85 9.62 -5.15 2.91
N ALA A 86 8.73 -4.55 3.71
CA ALA A 86 7.38 -4.19 3.30
C ALA A 86 7.39 -3.23 2.10
N ILE A 87 6.46 -3.46 1.18
CA ILE A 87 6.18 -2.54 0.07
C ILE A 87 5.05 -1.64 0.55
N ILE A 88 5.25 -0.33 0.49
CA ILE A 88 4.30 0.64 1.06
C ILE A 88 3.95 1.65 -0.02
N TRP A 89 2.69 1.63 -0.43
CA TRP A 89 2.11 2.59 -1.35
C TRP A 89 1.32 3.61 -0.57
N VAL A 90 1.55 4.90 -0.83
CA VAL A 90 0.77 6.00 -0.27
C VAL A 90 0.20 6.82 -1.41
N LYS A 91 -1.00 7.39 -1.21
CA LYS A 91 -1.57 8.33 -2.15
C LYS A 91 -0.86 9.67 -2.02
N ASP A 92 -0.36 10.17 -3.14
CA ASP A 92 0.06 11.55 -3.27
C ASP A 92 -1.13 12.47 -2.96
N ARG A 93 -0.90 13.44 -2.07
CA ARG A 93 -1.93 14.29 -1.47
C ARG A 93 -2.70 15.09 -2.51
N ASP A 94 -2.01 15.59 -3.53
CA ASP A 94 -2.58 16.57 -4.45
C ASP A 94 -3.04 15.90 -5.76
N THR A 95 -2.33 14.87 -6.22
CA THR A 95 -2.61 14.18 -7.49
C THR A 95 -3.37 12.87 -7.32
N SER A 96 -3.50 12.37 -6.09
CA SER A 96 -4.05 11.06 -5.79
C SER A 96 -3.33 9.92 -6.54
N LYS A 97 -2.07 10.06 -6.93
CA LYS A 97 -1.32 8.93 -7.52
C LYS A 97 -0.80 8.00 -6.43
N TRP A 98 -0.68 6.71 -6.71
CA TRP A 98 0.07 5.81 -5.83
C TRP A 98 1.57 6.06 -6.01
N ILE A 99 2.26 6.34 -4.91
CA ILE A 99 3.71 6.57 -4.87
C ILE A 99 4.37 5.71 -3.78
N ASP A 100 5.68 5.45 -3.94
CA ASP A 100 6.46 4.69 -2.97
C ASP A 100 6.64 5.51 -1.69
N ALA A 101 5.99 5.09 -0.60
CA ALA A 101 5.98 5.82 0.66
C ALA A 101 7.38 5.98 1.27
N LYS A 102 8.30 5.04 1.00
CA LYS A 102 9.68 5.12 1.50
C LYS A 102 10.52 6.15 0.74
N LYS A 103 10.07 6.60 -0.44
CA LYS A 103 10.73 7.61 -1.29
C LYS A 103 10.01 8.96 -1.34
N ALA A 104 8.78 9.02 -0.86
CA ALA A 104 7.97 10.24 -0.84
C ALA A 104 8.54 11.32 0.10
N PHE A 105 8.11 12.55 -0.12
CA PHE A 105 8.31 13.67 0.78
C PHE A 105 7.03 13.93 1.56
N TYR A 106 7.15 14.34 2.82
CA TYR A 106 5.98 14.56 3.67
C TYR A 106 5.97 15.98 4.22
N ASP A 107 4.84 16.67 4.08
CA ASP A 107 4.55 17.85 4.91
C ASP A 107 4.16 17.42 6.34
N THR A 108 4.18 18.37 7.27
CA THR A 108 3.86 18.13 8.69
C THR A 108 2.66 18.93 9.19
N ILE A 109 1.91 19.53 8.28
CA ILE A 109 0.79 20.44 8.58
C ILE A 109 -0.53 20.04 7.91
N SER A 110 -0.56 18.94 7.16
CA SER A 110 -1.78 18.45 6.53
C SER A 110 -2.86 18.10 7.55
N ILE A 111 -4.11 18.43 7.22
CA ILE A 111 -5.27 17.94 7.96
C ILE A 111 -5.51 16.49 7.51
N SER A 112 -4.78 15.55 8.11
CA SER A 112 -4.88 14.12 7.81
C SER A 112 -6.05 13.47 8.59
N PRO A 113 -6.62 12.34 8.13
CA PRO A 113 -7.80 11.72 8.75
C PRO A 113 -7.63 11.42 10.24
N MET A 114 -6.43 11.02 10.66
CA MET A 114 -6.10 10.74 12.07
C MET A 114 -5.31 11.87 12.74
N ALA A 115 -5.24 13.03 12.08
CA ALA A 115 -4.59 14.25 12.55
C ALA A 115 -3.11 14.09 12.95
N TYR A 116 -2.38 13.19 12.28
CA TYR A 116 -0.93 13.07 12.44
C TYR A 116 -0.16 14.23 11.80
N GLY A 117 -0.76 14.88 10.80
CA GLY A 117 -0.16 16.04 10.13
C GLY A 117 0.53 15.72 8.81
N PHE A 118 0.59 14.45 8.39
CA PHE A 118 1.43 14.03 7.27
C PHE A 118 0.65 13.91 5.96
N GLY A 119 0.98 14.76 4.97
CA GLY A 119 0.57 14.59 3.58
C GLY A 119 1.75 14.13 2.72
N ALA A 120 1.55 13.12 1.87
CA ALA A 120 2.61 12.56 1.02
C ALA A 120 2.69 13.26 -0.34
N HIS A 121 3.91 13.46 -0.84
CA HIS A 121 4.20 14.16 -2.09
C HIS A 121 5.26 13.42 -2.90
N GLU A 122 5.01 13.28 -4.21
CA GLU A 122 5.93 12.63 -5.14
C GLU A 122 7.23 13.43 -5.30
N THR A 123 7.15 14.76 -5.31
CA THR A 123 8.30 15.64 -5.51
C THR A 123 8.36 16.75 -4.46
N LYS A 124 9.51 17.39 -4.29
CA LYS A 124 9.65 18.48 -3.32
C LYS A 124 8.94 19.76 -3.78
N GLU A 125 8.79 19.92 -5.09
CA GLU A 125 8.23 21.11 -5.73
C GLU A 125 6.71 21.23 -5.56
N SER A 126 6.01 20.14 -5.26
CA SER A 126 4.57 20.19 -4.93
C SER A 126 4.29 20.75 -3.53
N LEU A 127 5.30 20.81 -2.67
CA LEU A 127 5.17 21.30 -1.30
C LEU A 127 5.22 22.83 -1.25
N GLU A 128 4.35 23.41 -0.43
CA GLU A 128 4.31 24.86 -0.21
C GLU A 128 5.61 25.38 0.42
N GLN A 129 6.10 26.52 -0.10
CA GLN A 129 7.36 27.11 0.35
C GLN A 129 7.28 27.54 1.82
N GLY A 130 8.29 27.15 2.60
CA GLY A 130 8.40 27.51 4.01
C GLY A 130 7.83 26.48 4.98
N HIS A 131 7.20 25.41 4.49
CA HIS A 131 6.79 24.28 5.33
C HIS A 131 7.95 23.32 5.58
N GLU A 132 7.92 22.68 6.75
CA GLU A 132 8.85 21.61 7.06
C GLU A 132 8.55 20.40 6.18
N ILE A 133 9.61 19.84 5.58
CA ILE A 133 9.54 18.66 4.75
C ILE A 133 10.37 17.56 5.42
N ILE A 134 9.76 16.41 5.64
CA ILE A 134 10.42 15.25 6.26
C ILE A 134 10.42 14.04 5.33
N ASP A 135 11.33 13.11 5.58
CA ASP A 135 11.36 11.81 4.92
C ASP A 135 10.55 10.77 5.72
N TYR A 136 10.43 9.57 5.15
CA TYR A 136 9.71 8.46 5.78
C TYR A 136 10.29 8.04 7.14
N GLN A 137 11.61 8.14 7.34
CA GLN A 137 12.26 7.72 8.58
C GLN A 137 11.94 8.67 9.72
N GLU A 138 11.95 9.96 9.45
CA GLU A 138 11.52 10.97 10.41
C GLU A 138 10.01 10.91 10.66
N LEU A 139 9.20 10.68 9.62
CA LEU A 139 7.76 10.43 9.78
C LEU A 139 7.50 9.25 10.71
N LYS A 140 8.15 8.10 10.48
CA LYS A 140 8.03 6.90 11.33
C LYS A 140 8.27 7.22 12.80
N LYS A 141 9.38 7.92 13.11
CA LYS A 141 9.71 8.34 14.48
C LYS A 141 8.64 9.23 15.09
N ARG A 142 8.15 10.22 14.32
CA ARG A 142 7.14 11.17 14.81
C ARG A 142 5.78 10.51 15.01
N ALA A 143 5.34 9.65 14.10
CA ALA A 143 4.10 8.90 14.22
C ALA A 143 4.09 8.04 15.50
N ILE A 144 5.18 7.30 15.75
CA ILE A 144 5.35 6.50 16.98
C ILE A 144 5.35 7.39 18.22
N LYS A 145 6.03 8.54 18.18
CA LYS A 145 6.05 9.50 19.30
C LYS A 145 4.68 10.12 19.57
N ILE A 146 3.89 10.39 18.54
CA ILE A 146 2.53 10.92 18.66
C ILE A 146 1.62 9.88 19.33
N GLY A 147 1.75 8.60 18.96
CA GLY A 147 1.15 7.48 19.69
C GLY A 147 -0.38 7.51 19.82
N ARG A 148 -1.06 8.25 18.94
CA ARG A 148 -2.53 8.25 18.85
C ARG A 148 -3.04 6.94 18.29
#